data_AF-A0A3P8KDQ4-F1
#
_entry.id   AF-A0A3P8KDQ4-F1
#
_cell.length_a   1.000
_cell.length_b   1.000
_cell.length_c   1.000
_cell.angle_alpha   90.00
_cell.angle_beta   90.00
_cell.angle_gamma   90.00
#
_symmetry.space_group_name_H-M   'P 1'
#
loop_
_entity.id
_entity.type
_entity.pdbx_description
1 polymer ?
#
loop_
_entity_poly.entity_id
_entity_poly.type
_entity_poly.pdbx_seq_one_letter_code
_entity_poly.pdbx_strand_id
1 'polypeptide(L)'
;MLAVTGSFERLCSPAIWAEGPVWLADQQCLIFSDVKGNRMFRWDAQNGVSVFRAESHYANGNALDKQGRLLTCEHGRRGISRTDAAGNHTLLVDKVDGLRFNSPNDIAVRQDGSIWFTDPPYGIVGDEEGYRAASQVIGCYVYRFDEARSQVAIAISDTQRPNGLAFSPDDKWLYVADMSVIDFPSQGRREISCLPS
;
A
#
# COMPACT_ATOMS: atom_id res chain seq x y z
N MET A 1 13.86 -5.66 -22.52
CA MET A 1 14.22 -6.16 -21.18
C MET A 1 15.43 -5.37 -20.73
N LEU A 2 15.27 -4.40 -19.82
CA LEU A 2 16.41 -3.73 -19.20
C LEU A 2 17.06 -4.74 -18.26
N ALA A 3 18.23 -5.27 -18.64
CA ALA A 3 19.02 -6.06 -17.72
C ALA A 3 19.54 -5.11 -16.63
N VAL A 4 19.11 -5.32 -15.40
CA VAL A 4 19.71 -4.65 -14.24
C VAL A 4 21.11 -5.24 -14.09
N THR A 5 22.12 -4.52 -14.55
CA THR A 5 23.53 -4.86 -14.29
C THR A 5 23.95 -4.21 -12.98
N GLY A 6 24.16 -5.01 -11.94
CA GLY A 6 24.61 -4.54 -10.62
C GLY A 6 24.70 -5.66 -9.60
N SER A 7 25.42 -5.41 -8.50
CA SER A 7 25.42 -6.26 -7.31
C SER A 7 24.36 -5.80 -6.32
N PHE A 8 23.64 -6.73 -5.69
CA PHE A 8 22.76 -6.40 -4.58
C PHE A 8 23.57 -6.09 -3.32
N GLU A 9 23.20 -5.01 -2.63
CA GLU A 9 23.72 -4.65 -1.32
C GLU A 9 22.57 -4.63 -0.31
N ARG A 10 22.82 -5.13 0.90
CA ARG A 10 21.87 -5.02 2.01
C ARG A 10 22.07 -3.69 2.73
N LEU A 11 21.18 -2.73 2.50
CA LEU A 11 21.24 -1.41 3.14
C LEU A 11 21.00 -1.47 4.66
N CYS A 12 20.00 -2.24 5.10
CA CYS A 12 19.67 -2.45 6.51
C CYS A 12 18.76 -3.68 6.70
N SER A 13 18.49 -4.07 7.95
CA SER A 13 17.49 -5.11 8.29
C SER A 13 16.81 -4.85 9.64
N PRO A 14 16.18 -3.67 9.84
CA PRO A 14 15.61 -3.30 11.15
C PRO A 14 14.19 -3.83 11.36
N ALA A 15 13.51 -4.22 10.29
CA ALA A 15 12.10 -4.58 10.29
C ALA A 15 11.91 -6.06 10.57
N ILE A 16 10.79 -6.39 11.23
CA ILE A 16 10.28 -7.76 11.33
C ILE A 16 9.71 -8.18 9.96
N TRP A 17 8.96 -7.26 9.33
CA TRP A 17 8.36 -7.47 8.02
C TRP A 17 8.39 -6.18 7.21
N ALA A 18 9.42 -6.02 6.38
CA ALA A 18 9.64 -4.82 5.58
C ALA A 18 8.70 -4.79 4.35
N GLU A 19 7.94 -3.71 4.19
CA GLU A 19 6.97 -3.54 3.10
C GLU A 19 6.91 -2.09 2.60
N GLY A 20 6.25 -1.90 1.45
CA GLY A 20 5.85 -0.59 0.93
C GLY A 20 6.94 0.47 0.82
N PRO A 21 8.10 0.21 0.18
CA PRO A 21 9.14 1.21 0.01
C PRO A 21 8.71 2.36 -0.93
N VAL A 22 8.95 3.61 -0.53
CA VAL A 22 8.74 4.81 -1.37
C VAL A 22 9.90 5.79 -1.23
N TRP A 23 10.37 6.35 -2.34
CA TRP A 23 11.47 7.30 -2.39
C TRP A 23 10.95 8.75 -2.32
N LEU A 24 11.46 9.53 -1.37
CA LEU A 24 11.17 10.96 -1.21
C LEU A 24 12.35 11.75 -1.79
N ALA A 25 12.22 12.15 -3.06
CA ALA A 25 13.31 12.80 -3.79
C ALA A 25 13.80 14.10 -3.13
N ASP A 26 12.90 14.94 -2.65
CA ASP A 26 13.25 16.22 -2.01
C ASP A 26 14.03 16.04 -0.70
N GLN A 27 13.89 14.89 -0.04
CA GLN A 27 14.56 14.56 1.23
C GLN A 27 15.70 13.56 1.05
N GLN A 28 15.93 13.08 -0.18
CA GLN A 28 16.91 12.06 -0.52
C GLN A 28 16.85 10.84 0.43
N CYS A 29 15.63 10.35 0.69
CA CYS A 29 15.43 9.25 1.62
C CYS A 29 14.38 8.24 1.14
N LEU A 30 14.54 7.01 1.59
CA LEU A 30 13.59 5.92 1.41
C LEU A 30 12.75 5.79 2.67
N ILE A 31 11.43 5.83 2.53
CA ILE A 31 10.49 5.46 3.58
C ILE A 31 10.00 4.04 3.31
N PHE A 32 9.91 3.21 4.35
CA PHE A 32 9.34 1.87 4.27
C PHE A 32 8.71 1.46 5.60
N SER A 33 7.79 0.52 5.53
CA SER A 33 7.00 0.06 6.67
C SER A 33 7.62 -1.18 7.31
N ASP A 34 7.47 -1.31 8.62
CA ASP A 34 7.62 -2.57 9.35
C ASP A 34 6.24 -2.96 9.88
N VAL A 35 5.50 -3.72 9.08
CA VAL A 35 4.06 -3.96 9.31
C VAL A 35 3.85 -4.62 10.67
N LYS A 36 4.56 -5.72 10.93
CA LYS A 36 4.48 -6.46 12.20
C LYS A 36 5.15 -5.74 13.37
N GLY A 37 6.09 -4.83 13.10
CA GLY A 37 6.68 -3.95 14.10
C GLY A 37 5.85 -2.71 14.41
N ASN A 38 4.71 -2.50 13.74
CA ASN A 38 3.80 -1.36 13.86
C ASN A 38 4.53 0.01 13.81
N ARG A 39 5.51 0.12 12.92
CA ARG A 39 6.33 1.34 12.77
C ARG A 39 6.73 1.53 11.31
N MET A 40 7.34 2.68 11.02
CA MET A 40 7.92 3.01 9.72
C MET A 40 9.35 3.47 9.93
N PHE A 41 10.19 3.18 8.96
CA PHE A 41 11.60 3.54 8.92
C PHE A 41 11.87 4.52 7.79
N ARG A 42 12.90 5.34 8.00
CA ARG A 42 13.56 6.16 6.99
C ARG A 42 14.97 5.65 6.82
N TRP A 43 15.42 5.50 5.59
CA TRP A 43 16.83 5.30 5.26
C TRP A 43 17.34 6.44 4.39
N ASP A 44 18.52 6.97 4.71
CA ASP A 44 19.27 7.86 3.84
C ASP A 44 20.75 7.45 3.81
N ALA A 45 21.46 7.84 2.75
CA ALA A 45 22.84 7.41 2.52
C ALA A 45 23.83 7.99 3.55
N GLN A 46 23.50 9.09 4.23
CA GLN A 46 24.39 9.77 5.17
C GLN A 46 24.28 9.18 6.58
N ASN A 47 23.06 8.89 7.03
CA ASN A 47 22.75 8.52 8.40
C ASN A 47 22.33 7.04 8.54
N GLY A 48 22.12 6.34 7.42
CA GLY A 48 21.58 4.99 7.42
C GLY A 48 20.11 4.97 7.83
N VAL A 49 19.71 3.97 8.61
CA VAL A 49 18.29 3.75 8.97
C VAL A 49 17.93 4.37 10.32
N SER A 50 16.76 5.00 10.39
CA SER A 50 16.17 5.59 11.59
C SER A 50 14.65 5.41 11.62
N VAL A 51 14.03 5.54 12.79
CA VAL A 51 12.56 5.46 12.91
C VAL A 51 11.94 6.73 12.33
N PHE A 52 11.03 6.56 11.37
CA PHE A 52 10.22 7.65 10.82
C PHE A 52 8.93 7.87 11.64
N ARG A 53 8.25 6.77 12.00
CA ARG A 53 7.02 6.79 12.81
C ARG A 53 6.96 5.57 13.70
N ALA A 54 6.82 5.76 15.01
CA ALA A 54 6.82 4.66 15.98
C ALA A 54 5.47 3.94 16.11
N GLU A 55 4.35 4.65 15.92
CA GLU A 55 3.00 4.09 15.90
C GLU A 55 2.39 4.29 14.51
N SER A 56 2.57 3.30 13.63
CA SER A 56 2.18 3.43 12.22
C SER A 56 0.77 2.96 11.91
N HIS A 57 0.08 2.38 12.90
CA HIS A 57 -1.17 1.64 12.74
C HIS A 57 -1.04 0.52 11.70
N TYR A 58 0.06 -0.24 11.79
CA TYR A 58 0.39 -1.33 10.88
C TYR A 58 0.39 -0.83 9.44
N ALA A 59 1.13 0.26 9.20
CA ALA A 59 1.37 0.78 7.87
C ALA A 59 1.94 -0.32 6.97
N ASN A 60 1.53 -0.34 5.71
CA ASN A 60 1.98 -1.27 4.70
C ASN A 60 2.48 -0.51 3.46
N GLY A 61 1.77 -0.57 2.33
CA GLY A 61 2.10 0.15 1.12
C GLY A 61 2.15 1.66 1.30
N ASN A 62 3.07 2.30 0.58
CA ASN A 62 3.26 3.75 0.59
C ASN A 62 3.38 4.29 -0.83
N ALA A 63 2.86 5.50 -1.06
CA ALA A 63 3.02 6.24 -2.31
C ALA A 63 3.15 7.75 -2.02
N LEU A 64 3.50 8.53 -3.05
CA LEU A 64 3.42 9.98 -2.99
C LEU A 64 2.24 10.47 -3.81
N ASP A 65 1.47 11.42 -3.27
CA ASP A 65 0.50 12.15 -4.08
C ASP A 65 1.18 13.17 -5.01
N LYS A 66 0.38 13.86 -5.83
CA LYS A 66 0.88 14.85 -6.80
C LYS A 66 1.56 16.07 -6.18
N GLN A 67 1.44 16.25 -4.87
CA GLN A 67 2.10 17.32 -4.11
C GLN A 67 3.31 16.80 -3.32
N GLY A 68 3.72 15.54 -3.54
CA GLY A 68 4.85 14.93 -2.82
C GLY A 68 4.54 14.55 -1.38
N ARG A 69 3.26 14.53 -0.98
CA ARG A 69 2.84 14.13 0.37
C ARG A 69 2.73 12.60 0.43
N LEU A 70 3.13 12.02 1.55
CA LEU A 70 3.14 10.58 1.75
C LEU A 70 1.72 10.06 1.98
N LEU A 71 1.28 9.15 1.13
CA LEU A 71 0.09 8.33 1.33
C LEU A 71 0.49 6.97 1.88
N THR A 72 -0.28 6.45 2.84
CA THR A 72 0.01 5.18 3.50
C THR A 72 -1.24 4.33 3.62
N CYS A 73 -1.14 3.07 3.18
CA CYS A 73 -2.08 2.01 3.50
C CYS A 73 -1.91 1.59 4.96
N GLU A 74 -3.00 1.57 5.73
CA GLU A 74 -2.95 1.19 7.15
C GLU A 74 -3.90 0.04 7.45
N HIS A 75 -3.32 -1.11 7.79
CA HIS A 75 -4.09 -2.28 8.21
C HIS A 75 -4.88 -1.98 9.49
N GLY A 76 -4.27 -1.33 10.49
CA GLY A 76 -4.89 -1.11 11.81
C GLY A 76 -6.08 -0.15 11.78
N ARG A 77 -5.98 0.96 11.02
CA ARG A 77 -7.10 1.90 10.85
C ARG A 77 -8.01 1.55 9.67
N ARG A 78 -7.67 0.51 8.89
CA ARG A 78 -8.45 0.01 7.74
C ARG A 78 -8.76 1.13 6.75
N GLY A 79 -7.73 1.85 6.32
CA GLY A 79 -7.90 3.02 5.46
C GLY A 79 -6.58 3.56 4.89
N ILE A 80 -6.70 4.62 4.11
CA ILE A 80 -5.58 5.37 3.54
C ILE A 80 -5.41 6.66 4.33
N SER A 81 -4.18 6.94 4.75
CA SER A 81 -3.82 8.20 5.40
C SER A 81 -2.88 9.03 4.54
N ARG A 82 -2.75 10.30 4.91
CA ARG A 82 -1.79 11.23 4.34
C ARG A 82 -0.95 11.89 5.43
N THR A 83 0.34 11.98 5.18
CA THR A 83 1.29 12.77 5.97
C THR A 83 1.64 14.03 5.20
N ASP A 84 1.30 15.20 5.73
CA ASP A 84 1.65 16.48 5.11
C ASP A 84 3.11 16.88 5.38
N ALA A 85 3.54 18.01 4.79
CA ALA A 85 4.90 18.52 4.96
C ALA A 85 5.23 18.97 6.39
N ALA A 86 4.22 19.25 7.21
CA ALA A 86 4.40 19.55 8.64
C ALA A 86 4.47 18.28 9.49
N GLY A 87 4.28 17.09 8.88
CA GLY A 87 4.24 15.81 9.56
C GLY A 87 2.87 15.44 10.12
N ASN A 88 1.83 16.23 9.85
CA ASN A 88 0.48 15.89 10.29
C ASN A 88 -0.02 14.67 9.54
N HIS A 89 -0.54 13.71 10.29
CA HIS A 89 -0.99 12.43 9.79
C HIS A 89 -2.50 12.33 9.94
N THR A 90 -3.21 12.22 8.82
CA THR A 90 -4.67 12.29 8.77
C THR A 90 -5.25 11.18 7.92
N LEU A 91 -6.36 10.59 8.36
CA LEU A 91 -7.07 9.56 7.59
C LEU A 91 -7.87 10.24 6.47
N LEU A 92 -7.66 9.81 5.22
CA LEU A 92 -8.36 10.33 4.05
C LEU A 92 -9.64 9.57 3.76
N VAL A 93 -9.58 8.23 3.84
CA VAL A 93 -10.71 7.36 3.52
C VAL A 93 -10.57 6.02 4.23
N ASP A 94 -11.66 5.54 4.80
CA ASP A 94 -11.72 4.29 5.58
C ASP A 94 -12.94 3.42 5.26
N LYS A 95 -13.79 3.87 4.33
CA LYS A 95 -15.06 3.23 3.99
C LYS A 95 -15.40 3.33 2.50
N VAL A 96 -16.20 2.37 2.05
CA VAL A 96 -16.94 2.36 0.79
C VAL A 96 -18.40 2.04 1.11
N ASP A 97 -19.35 2.84 0.61
CA ASP A 97 -20.79 2.66 0.85
C ASP A 97 -21.16 2.48 2.34
N GLY A 98 -20.44 3.19 3.23
CA GLY A 98 -20.63 3.13 4.68
C GLY A 98 -19.95 1.93 5.38
N LEU A 99 -19.42 0.97 4.62
CA LEU A 99 -18.74 -0.23 5.10
C LEU A 99 -17.22 0.00 5.16
N ARG A 100 -16.58 -0.48 6.22
CA ARG A 100 -15.12 -0.38 6.39
C ARG A 100 -14.40 -1.30 5.40
N PHE A 101 -13.31 -0.82 4.82
CA PHE A 101 -12.38 -1.64 4.02
C PHE A 101 -11.89 -2.86 4.81
N ASN A 102 -11.42 -3.92 4.14
CA ASN A 102 -10.76 -5.02 4.82
C ASN A 102 -9.52 -4.53 5.57
N SER A 103 -8.46 -4.26 4.82
CA SER A 103 -7.17 -3.76 5.28
C SER A 103 -6.36 -3.37 4.04
N PRO A 104 -6.40 -2.09 3.61
CA PRO A 104 -5.67 -1.64 2.43
C PRO A 104 -4.20 -2.06 2.48
N ASN A 105 -3.69 -2.66 1.41
CA ASN A 105 -2.41 -3.36 1.41
C ASN A 105 -1.33 -2.60 0.63
N ASP A 106 -1.57 -2.33 -0.65
CA ASP A 106 -0.67 -1.53 -1.48
C ASP A 106 -1.40 -0.39 -2.19
N ILE A 107 -0.67 0.64 -2.62
CA ILE A 107 -1.21 1.91 -3.12
C ILE A 107 -0.41 2.46 -4.30
N ALA A 108 -1.12 2.98 -5.30
CA ALA A 108 -0.55 3.69 -6.44
C ALA A 108 -1.35 4.96 -6.74
N VAL A 109 -0.68 6.01 -7.22
CA VAL A 109 -1.32 7.28 -7.61
C VAL A 109 -1.21 7.45 -9.11
N ARG A 110 -2.36 7.59 -9.77
CA ARG A 110 -2.45 7.80 -11.22
C ARG A 110 -2.07 9.25 -11.59
N GLN A 111 -1.72 9.52 -12.85
CA GLN A 111 -1.45 10.85 -13.41
C GLN A 111 -2.58 11.86 -13.20
N ASP A 112 -3.83 11.43 -13.22
CA ASP A 112 -4.99 12.28 -12.92
C ASP A 112 -5.13 12.64 -11.42
N GLY A 113 -4.28 12.07 -10.56
CA GLY A 113 -4.30 12.28 -9.12
C GLY A 113 -5.22 11.32 -8.36
N SER A 114 -5.95 10.43 -9.05
CA SER A 114 -6.75 9.41 -8.36
C SER A 114 -5.86 8.40 -7.63
N ILE A 115 -6.31 8.00 -6.44
CA ILE A 115 -5.60 7.07 -5.56
C ILE A 115 -6.18 5.68 -5.78
N TRP A 116 -5.33 4.71 -6.07
CA TRP A 116 -5.72 3.32 -6.29
C TRP A 116 -5.07 2.44 -5.24
N PHE A 117 -5.83 1.51 -4.67
CA PHE A 117 -5.31 0.64 -3.62
C PHE A 117 -5.98 -0.72 -3.63
N THR A 118 -5.26 -1.73 -3.13
CA THR A 118 -5.74 -3.10 -2.98
C THR A 118 -6.25 -3.34 -1.56
N ASP A 119 -7.30 -4.14 -1.41
CA ASP A 119 -7.95 -4.37 -0.11
C ASP A 119 -8.14 -5.87 0.23
N PRO A 120 -7.05 -6.65 0.34
CA PRO A 120 -7.09 -8.00 0.91
C PRO A 120 -7.32 -7.97 2.44
N PRO A 121 -7.62 -9.11 3.09
CA PRO A 121 -7.99 -9.14 4.51
C PRO A 121 -6.83 -9.37 5.49
N TYR A 122 -5.59 -9.34 5.02
CA TYR A 122 -4.37 -9.60 5.79
C TYR A 122 -4.34 -8.91 7.17
N GLY A 123 -4.66 -7.61 7.22
CA GLY A 123 -4.69 -6.83 8.46
C GLY A 123 -5.84 -7.10 9.42
N ILE A 124 -6.81 -7.96 9.07
CA ILE A 124 -7.99 -8.26 9.91
C ILE A 124 -8.14 -9.74 10.27
N VAL A 125 -7.32 -10.64 9.69
CA VAL A 125 -7.40 -12.08 10.02
C VAL A 125 -6.83 -12.41 11.41
N GLY A 126 -5.94 -11.57 11.94
CA GLY A 126 -5.31 -11.73 13.25
C GLY A 126 -4.63 -10.43 13.71
N ASP A 127 -3.91 -10.50 14.82
CA ASP A 127 -3.29 -9.32 15.46
C ASP A 127 -1.79 -9.15 15.15
N GLU A 128 -1.24 -9.99 14.26
CA GLU A 128 0.19 -9.94 13.90
C GLU A 128 0.55 -8.75 13.02
N GLU A 129 -0.35 -8.37 12.11
CA GLU A 129 -0.13 -7.32 11.11
C GLU A 129 -1.30 -6.34 11.03
N GLY A 130 -2.10 -6.26 12.10
CA GLY A 130 -3.26 -5.39 12.22
C GLY A 130 -4.06 -5.71 13.48
N TYR A 131 -5.38 -5.53 13.41
CA TYR A 131 -6.29 -5.86 14.50
C TYR A 131 -7.37 -6.79 13.99
N ARG A 132 -7.55 -7.94 14.64
CA ARG A 132 -8.54 -8.92 14.23
C ARG A 132 -9.93 -8.28 14.16
N ALA A 133 -10.58 -8.41 13.00
CA ALA A 133 -11.91 -7.87 12.78
C ALA A 133 -12.68 -8.69 11.75
N ALA A 134 -14.01 -8.64 11.81
CA ALA A 134 -14.83 -9.13 10.72
C ALA A 134 -14.72 -8.18 9.51
N SER A 135 -14.65 -8.76 8.32
CA SER A 135 -14.83 -8.01 7.09
C SER A 135 -16.26 -7.46 7.02
N GLN A 136 -16.40 -6.24 6.47
CA GLN A 136 -17.70 -5.62 6.21
C GLN A 136 -18.05 -5.61 4.72
N VAL A 137 -17.09 -5.88 3.84
CA VAL A 137 -17.27 -5.92 2.39
C VAL A 137 -17.18 -7.37 1.91
N ILE A 138 -18.05 -7.78 1.00
CA ILE A 138 -18.04 -9.15 0.49
C ILE A 138 -17.05 -9.22 -0.68
N GLY A 139 -15.78 -9.51 -0.38
CA GLY A 139 -14.73 -9.69 -1.39
C GLY A 139 -13.43 -8.97 -1.05
N CYS A 140 -12.47 -9.08 -1.97
CA CYS A 140 -11.21 -8.34 -1.94
C CYS A 140 -11.08 -7.64 -3.27
N TYR A 141 -10.89 -6.32 -3.25
CA TYR A 141 -11.04 -5.49 -4.45
C TYR A 141 -9.84 -4.58 -4.65
N VAL A 142 -9.74 -4.05 -5.87
CA VAL A 142 -8.96 -2.83 -6.13
C VAL A 142 -9.94 -1.68 -6.20
N TYR A 143 -9.71 -0.67 -5.37
CA TYR A 143 -10.51 0.53 -5.32
C TYR A 143 -9.81 1.69 -6.02
N ARG A 144 -10.62 2.61 -6.56
CA ARG A 144 -10.21 3.95 -6.96
C ARG A 144 -10.89 4.95 -6.03
N PHE A 145 -10.10 5.83 -5.43
CA PHE A 145 -10.53 6.95 -4.63
C PHE A 145 -10.23 8.27 -5.36
N ASP A 146 -11.28 9.03 -5.63
CA ASP A 146 -11.23 10.41 -6.10
C ASP A 146 -11.45 11.33 -4.90
N GLU A 147 -10.36 11.91 -4.39
CA GLU A 147 -10.40 12.78 -3.22
C GLU A 147 -11.22 14.05 -3.47
N ALA A 148 -11.11 14.64 -4.67
CA ALA A 148 -11.82 15.88 -5.01
C ALA A 148 -13.34 15.71 -5.00
N ARG A 149 -13.81 14.51 -5.33
CA ARG A 149 -15.24 14.13 -5.27
C ARG A 149 -15.62 13.40 -3.99
N SER A 150 -14.65 13.08 -3.13
CA SER A 150 -14.81 12.19 -1.97
C SER A 150 -15.53 10.89 -2.34
N GLN A 151 -15.16 10.30 -3.48
CA GLN A 151 -15.83 9.13 -4.05
C GLN A 151 -14.88 7.92 -4.11
N VAL A 152 -15.34 6.79 -3.60
CA VAL A 152 -14.68 5.49 -3.74
C VAL A 152 -15.50 4.63 -4.70
N ALA A 153 -14.83 3.94 -5.61
CA ALA A 153 -15.45 2.94 -6.48
C ALA A 153 -14.61 1.67 -6.54
N ILE A 154 -15.27 0.52 -6.66
CA ILE A 154 -14.59 -0.73 -7.04
C ILE A 154 -14.14 -0.58 -8.48
N ALA A 155 -12.84 -0.58 -8.70
CA ALA A 155 -12.27 -0.50 -10.04
C ALA A 155 -12.02 -1.89 -10.64
N ILE A 156 -11.68 -2.88 -9.79
CA ILE A 156 -11.48 -4.27 -10.20
C ILE A 156 -12.12 -5.19 -9.17
N SER A 157 -13.02 -6.05 -9.65
CA SER A 157 -13.76 -7.00 -8.83
C SER A 157 -13.36 -8.46 -9.02
N ASP A 158 -12.66 -8.81 -10.12
CA ASP A 158 -12.22 -10.18 -10.41
C ASP A 158 -10.81 -10.44 -9.85
N THR A 159 -10.69 -10.34 -8.52
CA THR A 159 -9.48 -10.69 -7.77
C THR A 159 -9.84 -11.50 -6.53
N GLN A 160 -8.91 -12.31 -6.03
CA GLN A 160 -9.08 -13.10 -4.82
C GLN A 160 -8.28 -12.52 -3.65
N ARG A 161 -7.00 -12.19 -3.87
CA ARG A 161 -6.13 -11.48 -2.92
C ARG A 161 -5.26 -10.47 -3.68
N PRO A 162 -5.84 -9.34 -4.13
CA PRO A 162 -5.06 -8.30 -4.77
C PRO A 162 -4.01 -7.77 -3.77
N ASN A 163 -2.79 -7.60 -4.23
CA ASN A 163 -1.63 -7.22 -3.41
C ASN A 163 -0.94 -6.01 -4.06
N GLY A 164 0.27 -6.16 -4.59
CA GLY A 164 0.96 -5.07 -5.27
C GLY A 164 0.25 -4.57 -6.54
N LEU A 165 0.33 -3.26 -6.79
CA LEU A 165 -0.21 -2.64 -8.00
C LEU A 165 0.68 -1.53 -8.55
N ALA A 166 0.68 -1.36 -9.88
CA ALA A 166 1.46 -0.30 -10.54
C ALA A 166 0.84 0.10 -11.88
N PHE A 167 0.90 1.38 -12.23
CA PHE A 167 0.54 1.85 -13.58
C PHE A 167 1.72 1.72 -14.55
N SER A 168 1.44 1.52 -15.84
CA SER A 168 2.44 1.76 -16.90
C SER A 168 2.86 3.23 -16.90
N PRO A 169 4.06 3.58 -17.40
CA PRO A 169 4.52 4.98 -17.44
C PRO A 169 3.58 5.94 -18.19
N ASP A 170 2.77 5.42 -19.11
CA ASP A 170 1.78 6.18 -19.88
C ASP A 170 0.34 6.02 -19.36
N ASP A 171 0.14 5.44 -18.17
CA ASP A 171 -1.15 5.25 -17.49
C ASP A 171 -2.24 4.62 -18.38
N LYS A 172 -1.84 3.74 -19.30
CA LYS A 172 -2.77 2.94 -20.12
C LYS A 172 -3.07 1.59 -19.50
N TRP A 173 -2.13 1.09 -18.71
CA TRP A 173 -2.24 -0.22 -18.09
C TRP A 173 -2.08 -0.10 -16.58
N LEU A 174 -2.90 -0.84 -15.86
CA LEU A 174 -2.74 -1.15 -14.46
C LEU A 174 -2.33 -2.62 -14.32
N TYR A 175 -1.21 -2.85 -13.64
CA TYR A 175 -0.75 -4.16 -13.24
C TYR A 175 -1.19 -4.41 -11.80
N VAL A 176 -1.78 -5.57 -11.53
CA VAL A 176 -2.21 -6.00 -10.19
C VAL A 176 -1.74 -7.42 -9.94
N ALA A 177 -0.97 -7.63 -8.87
CA ALA A 177 -0.59 -8.95 -8.41
C ALA A 177 -1.74 -9.58 -7.60
N ASP A 178 -2.01 -10.86 -7.83
CA ASP A 178 -2.90 -11.68 -7.00
C ASP A 178 -2.07 -12.76 -6.29
N MET A 179 -2.13 -12.76 -4.96
CA MET A 179 -1.35 -13.64 -4.08
C MET A 179 -2.21 -14.70 -3.37
N SER A 180 -3.39 -14.99 -3.92
CA SER A 180 -4.36 -15.91 -3.29
C SER A 180 -3.87 -17.34 -3.19
N VAL A 181 -2.83 -17.75 -3.93
CA VAL A 181 -2.18 -19.06 -3.77
C VAL A 181 -1.69 -19.31 -2.33
N ILE A 182 -1.42 -18.25 -1.56
CA ILE A 182 -0.99 -18.36 -0.16
C ILE A 182 -2.11 -18.91 0.74
N ASP A 183 -3.35 -18.45 0.52
CA ASP A 183 -4.53 -18.87 1.30
C ASP A 183 -5.23 -20.10 0.68
N PHE A 184 -5.16 -20.23 -0.65
CA PHE A 184 -5.84 -21.25 -1.43
C PHE A 184 -4.84 -22.00 -2.32
N PRO A 185 -4.06 -22.97 -1.78
CA PRO A 185 -2.94 -23.57 -2.50
C PRO A 185 -3.29 -24.24 -3.84
N SER A 186 -4.54 -24.67 -4.04
CA SER A 186 -5.00 -25.36 -5.26
C SER A 186 -5.87 -24.52 -6.20
N GLN A 187 -6.46 -23.42 -5.71
CA GLN A 187 -7.42 -22.59 -6.47
C GLN A 187 -7.02 -21.11 -6.55
N GLY A 188 -6.01 -20.73 -5.77
CA GLY A 188 -5.48 -19.38 -5.71
C GLY A 188 -4.58 -19.07 -6.90
N ARG A 189 -4.51 -17.79 -7.21
CA ARG A 189 -3.72 -17.20 -8.28
C ARG A 189 -2.34 -16.81 -7.76
N ARG A 190 -1.34 -16.87 -8.65
CA ARG A 190 0.01 -16.32 -8.49
C ARG A 190 0.40 -15.62 -9.78
N GLU A 191 -0.34 -14.59 -10.12
CA GLU A 191 -0.26 -13.94 -11.42
C GLU A 191 -0.32 -12.43 -11.30
N ILE A 192 0.09 -11.76 -12.37
CA ILE A 192 -0.07 -10.32 -12.53
C ILE A 192 -1.10 -10.14 -13.64
N SER A 193 -2.24 -9.54 -13.28
CA SER A 193 -3.24 -9.10 -14.25
C SER A 193 -2.84 -7.75 -14.83
N CYS A 194 -2.99 -7.58 -16.14
CA CYS A 194 -2.78 -6.32 -16.85
C CYS A 194 -4.14 -5.85 -17.39
N LEU A 195 -4.60 -4.69 -16.93
CA LEU A 195 -5.95 -4.20 -17.19
C LEU A 195 -5.88 -2.77 -17.75
N PRO A 196 -6.76 -2.38 -18.69
CA PRO A 196 -6.90 -0.98 -19.06
C PRO A 196 -7.28 -0.15 -17.85
N SER A 197 -6.58 0.96 -17.63
CA SER A 197 -6.78 1.86 -16.49
C SER A 197 -7.66 3.06 -16.78
#